data_AF-T4VM14-F1
#
_entry.id   AF-T4VM14-F1
#
_cell.length_a   1.000
_cell.length_b   1.000
_cell.length_c   1.000
_cell.angle_alpha   90.00
_cell.angle_beta   90.00
_cell.angle_gamma   90.00
#
_symmetry.space_group_name_H-M   'P 1'
#
loop_
_entity.id
_entity.type
_entity.pdbx_description
1 polymer ?
#
loop_
_entity_poly.entity_id
_entity_poly.type
_entity_poly.pdbx_seq_one_letter_code
_entity_poly.pdbx_strand_id
1 'polypeptide(L)'
;MKKSLLISIMLIVILMFSGCSMKSGKKVDKATQQKNITKIQNDVSEVMGKNYEYVMDTMGDPYMTTYYINTEKYGEFEHLDKEGILKNLNIEMVYPKEGYESSALYVDISKDKVVDVESDEFVGFSSGFEDLPQKARSANVIVDFYNDQSFIDSSKVDLKSIKSYIGKNIEELVRDTSLDMPNAVAYSKNKEKIINYYILQSKNNNTVFVVSVTEDKGKILDITQVSDASLIKELINMSN
;
A
#
# COMPACT_ATOMS: atom_id res chain seq x y z
N MET A 1 -4.01 -2.32 -24.21
CA MET A 1 -4.00 -0.89 -23.83
C MET A 1 -4.99 -0.53 -22.71
N LYS A 2 -6.23 -1.06 -22.68
CA LYS A 2 -7.21 -0.76 -21.60
C LYS A 2 -6.84 -1.35 -20.23
N LYS A 3 -6.40 -2.63 -20.19
CA LYS A 3 -6.05 -3.37 -18.96
C LYS A 3 -5.03 -2.65 -18.08
N SER A 4 -3.93 -2.27 -18.69
CA SER A 4 -2.80 -1.71 -17.95
C SER A 4 -3.05 -0.29 -17.44
N LEU A 5 -3.79 0.52 -18.19
CA LEU A 5 -4.26 1.84 -17.76
C LEU A 5 -5.09 1.75 -16.47
N LEU A 6 -5.98 0.77 -16.37
CA LEU A 6 -6.83 0.58 -15.20
C LEU A 6 -6.06 0.07 -13.99
N ILE A 7 -5.15 -0.88 -14.17
CA ILE A 7 -4.27 -1.34 -13.08
C ILE A 7 -3.45 -0.16 -12.54
N SER A 8 -3.03 0.75 -13.42
CA SER A 8 -2.29 1.95 -13.04
C SER A 8 -3.13 2.97 -12.33
N ILE A 9 -4.39 3.16 -12.75
CA ILE A 9 -5.34 3.97 -12.02
C ILE A 9 -5.61 3.35 -10.64
N MET A 10 -5.74 2.03 -10.52
CA MET A 10 -5.91 1.35 -9.23
C MET A 10 -4.70 1.58 -8.31
N LEU A 11 -3.47 1.46 -8.82
CA LEU A 11 -2.26 1.76 -8.04
C LEU A 11 -2.14 3.24 -7.68
N ILE A 12 -2.49 4.17 -8.58
CA ILE A 12 -2.55 5.61 -8.25
C ILE A 12 -3.55 5.83 -7.12
N VAL A 13 -4.73 5.21 -7.20
CA VAL A 13 -5.77 5.34 -6.20
C VAL A 13 -5.28 4.79 -4.87
N ILE A 14 -4.63 3.63 -4.87
CA ILE A 14 -3.96 3.10 -3.68
C ILE A 14 -2.92 4.11 -3.16
N LEU A 15 -1.95 4.53 -3.97
CA LEU A 15 -0.84 5.38 -3.51
C LEU A 15 -1.28 6.79 -3.06
N MET A 16 -2.38 7.33 -3.59
CA MET A 16 -2.88 8.66 -3.25
C MET A 16 -3.97 8.66 -2.16
N PHE A 17 -4.69 7.56 -1.97
CA PHE A 17 -5.84 7.49 -1.06
C PHE A 17 -5.70 6.40 0.03
N SER A 18 -4.65 5.58 0.00
CA SER A 18 -4.23 4.79 1.18
C SER A 18 -3.59 5.74 2.19
N GLY A 19 -4.02 5.68 3.45
CA GLY A 19 -3.43 6.49 4.53
C GLY A 19 -3.82 7.97 4.54
N CYS A 20 -4.43 8.49 3.47
CA CYS A 20 -5.22 9.71 3.53
C CYS A 20 -6.67 9.29 3.61
N SER A 21 -7.25 9.37 4.82
CA SER A 21 -8.70 9.44 4.96
C SER A 21 -9.27 10.31 3.85
N MET A 22 -10.34 9.85 3.19
CA MET A 22 -11.08 10.65 2.21
C MET A 22 -11.69 11.94 2.80
N LYS A 23 -11.34 12.32 4.05
CA LYS A 23 -11.67 13.58 4.69
C LYS A 23 -10.54 14.03 5.61
N SER A 24 -10.32 15.34 5.63
CA SER A 24 -9.56 16.13 6.61
C SER A 24 -10.14 16.07 8.04
N GLY A 25 -10.58 14.89 8.49
CA GLY A 25 -11.13 14.65 9.83
C GLY A 25 -10.03 14.35 10.84
N LYS A 26 -10.30 14.65 12.12
CA LYS A 26 -9.38 14.48 13.26
C LYS A 26 -8.65 13.13 13.20
N LYS A 27 -7.32 13.18 13.16
CA LYS A 27 -6.46 12.01 13.32
C LYS A 27 -6.67 11.42 14.73
N VAL A 28 -7.01 10.14 14.81
CA VAL A 28 -7.09 9.40 16.07
C VAL A 28 -5.69 9.41 16.69
N ASP A 29 -5.56 9.87 17.93
CA ASP A 29 -4.27 9.87 18.61
C ASP A 29 -3.87 8.44 18.99
N LYS A 30 -2.57 8.20 19.18
CA LYS A 30 -2.03 6.85 19.45
C LYS A 30 -2.65 6.20 20.68
N ALA A 31 -2.91 6.95 21.75
CA ALA A 31 -3.49 6.38 22.96
C ALA A 31 -4.94 5.92 22.72
N THR A 32 -5.72 6.72 21.99
CA THR A 32 -7.09 6.34 21.57
C THR A 32 -7.06 5.13 20.63
N GLN A 33 -6.14 5.09 19.67
CA GLN A 33 -5.95 3.96 18.77
C GLN A 33 -5.68 2.67 19.57
N GLN A 34 -4.71 2.68 20.49
CA GLN A 34 -4.37 1.50 21.31
C GLN A 34 -5.52 1.02 22.19
N LYS A 35 -6.29 1.96 22.77
CA LYS A 35 -7.51 1.63 23.51
C LYS A 35 -8.54 0.92 22.63
N ASN A 36 -8.75 1.42 21.40
CA ASN A 36 -9.73 0.87 20.48
C ASN A 36 -9.29 -0.48 19.90
N ILE A 37 -7.99 -0.67 19.62
CA ILE A 37 -7.42 -1.98 19.25
C ILE A 37 -7.72 -3.00 20.36
N THR A 38 -7.45 -2.66 21.61
CA THR A 38 -7.71 -3.55 22.76
C THR A 38 -9.20 -3.86 22.90
N LYS A 39 -10.07 -2.88 22.66
CA LYS A 39 -11.52 -3.05 22.71
C LYS A 39 -12.03 -4.02 21.65
N ILE A 40 -11.59 -3.85 20.41
CA ILE A 40 -11.97 -4.70 19.28
C ILE A 40 -11.40 -6.12 19.42
N GLN A 41 -10.18 -6.26 19.95
CA GLN A 41 -9.63 -7.58 20.26
C GLN A 41 -10.53 -8.36 21.23
N ASN A 42 -11.09 -7.68 22.25
CA ASN A 42 -11.96 -8.32 23.23
C ASN A 42 -13.37 -8.58 22.69
N ASP A 43 -13.84 -7.77 21.73
CA ASP A 43 -15.14 -7.94 21.08
C ASP A 43 -15.06 -7.53 19.60
N VAL A 44 -14.76 -8.52 18.74
CA VAL A 44 -14.66 -8.29 17.29
C VAL A 44 -15.98 -7.82 16.68
N SER A 45 -17.12 -8.12 17.32
CA SER A 45 -18.45 -7.77 16.80
C SER A 45 -18.67 -6.26 16.69
N GLU A 46 -17.88 -5.45 17.39
CA GLU A 46 -17.91 -4.00 17.28
C GLU A 46 -17.62 -3.50 15.87
N VAL A 47 -16.72 -4.20 15.16
CA VAL A 47 -16.22 -3.78 13.84
C VAL A 47 -16.64 -4.70 12.70
N MET A 48 -17.05 -5.95 12.98
CA MET A 48 -17.54 -6.87 11.96
C MET A 48 -18.70 -6.28 11.13
N GLY A 49 -18.62 -6.38 9.80
CA GLY A 49 -19.60 -5.84 8.85
C GLY A 49 -19.62 -4.30 8.73
N LYS A 50 -18.76 -3.59 9.47
CA LYS A 50 -18.55 -2.14 9.30
C LYS A 50 -17.70 -1.88 8.06
N ASN A 51 -17.73 -0.64 7.56
CA ASN A 51 -17.02 -0.26 6.35
C ASN A 51 -15.61 0.29 6.64
N TYR A 52 -14.83 0.49 5.59
CA TYR A 52 -13.46 1.03 5.69
C TYR A 52 -13.42 2.33 6.49
N GLU A 53 -14.33 3.27 6.19
CA GLU A 53 -14.38 4.56 6.87
C GLU A 53 -14.61 4.42 8.37
N TYR A 54 -15.51 3.54 8.80
CA TYR A 54 -15.75 3.29 10.21
C TYR A 54 -14.50 2.76 10.93
N VAL A 55 -13.75 1.86 10.29
CA VAL A 55 -12.50 1.33 10.83
C VAL A 55 -11.49 2.45 11.03
N MET A 56 -11.30 3.29 10.00
CA MET A 56 -10.40 4.45 10.05
C MET A 56 -10.82 5.50 11.08
N ASP A 57 -12.12 5.80 11.19
CA ASP A 57 -12.64 6.76 12.18
C ASP A 57 -12.51 6.23 13.62
N THR A 58 -12.49 4.90 13.79
CA THR A 58 -12.38 4.25 15.10
C THR A 58 -10.92 4.07 15.51
N MET A 59 -10.08 3.49 14.64
CA MET A 59 -8.70 3.12 14.97
C MET A 59 -7.65 4.02 14.35
N GLY A 60 -8.00 4.96 13.48
CA GLY A 60 -7.04 5.79 12.76
C GLY A 60 -6.27 5.00 11.70
N ASP A 61 -5.13 5.57 11.30
CA ASP A 61 -4.28 4.99 10.27
C ASP A 61 -3.64 3.69 10.76
N PRO A 62 -3.77 2.57 10.01
CA PRO A 62 -3.04 1.35 10.32
C PRO A 62 -1.54 1.54 10.05
N TYR A 63 -0.69 0.73 10.65
CA TYR A 63 0.74 0.72 10.32
C TYR A 63 0.96 0.36 8.85
N MET A 64 0.25 -0.67 8.38
CA MET A 64 0.33 -1.18 7.02
C MET A 64 -1.09 -1.49 6.50
N THR A 65 -1.30 -1.19 5.22
CA THR A 65 -2.49 -1.59 4.47
C THR A 65 -2.05 -2.44 3.28
N THR A 66 -2.48 -3.69 3.23
CA THR A 66 -2.19 -4.63 2.14
C THR A 66 -3.39 -4.74 1.21
N TYR A 67 -3.15 -4.53 -0.08
CA TYR A 67 -4.15 -4.66 -1.14
C TYR A 67 -3.92 -5.91 -1.95
N TYR A 68 -4.93 -6.78 -1.98
CA TYR A 68 -4.92 -8.02 -2.74
C TYR A 68 -5.63 -7.84 -4.07
N ILE A 69 -4.87 -7.84 -5.16
CA ILE A 69 -5.35 -7.51 -6.50
C ILE A 69 -5.35 -8.75 -7.37
N ASN A 70 -6.50 -9.04 -7.98
CA ASN A 70 -6.60 -9.97 -9.09
C ASN A 70 -6.62 -9.17 -10.41
N THR A 71 -5.47 -9.10 -11.09
CA THR A 71 -5.32 -8.34 -12.34
C THR A 71 -6.08 -8.97 -13.52
N GLU A 72 -6.59 -10.20 -13.42
CA GLU A 72 -7.46 -10.79 -14.44
C GLU A 72 -8.89 -10.26 -14.35
N LYS A 73 -9.31 -9.83 -13.15
CA LYS A 73 -10.63 -9.26 -12.88
C LYS A 73 -10.69 -7.74 -13.01
N TYR A 74 -9.69 -7.11 -13.61
CA TYR A 74 -9.61 -5.66 -13.75
C TYR A 74 -10.85 -5.05 -14.45
N GLY A 75 -11.51 -5.81 -15.33
CA GLY A 75 -12.73 -5.38 -16.03
C GLY A 75 -13.90 -5.07 -15.10
N GLU A 76 -13.92 -5.64 -13.89
CA GLU A 76 -14.94 -5.37 -12.86
C GLU A 76 -14.84 -3.92 -12.33
N PHE A 77 -13.69 -3.25 -12.54
CA PHE A 77 -13.41 -1.90 -12.07
C PHE A 77 -13.52 -0.84 -13.18
N GLU A 78 -13.77 -1.23 -14.44
CA GLU A 78 -13.72 -0.33 -15.62
C GLU A 78 -14.66 0.88 -15.54
N HIS A 79 -15.77 0.75 -14.82
CA HIS A 79 -16.82 1.77 -14.72
C HIS A 79 -16.87 2.44 -13.35
N LEU A 80 -15.97 2.06 -12.44
CA LEU A 80 -15.94 2.59 -11.09
C LEU A 80 -15.09 3.84 -11.04
N ASP A 81 -15.53 4.80 -10.22
CA ASP A 81 -14.67 5.91 -9.81
C ASP A 81 -13.64 5.44 -8.77
N LYS A 82 -12.81 6.37 -8.29
CA LYS A 82 -11.73 6.06 -7.33
C LYS A 82 -12.28 5.41 -6.04
N GLU A 83 -13.41 5.89 -5.54
CA GLU A 83 -14.05 5.37 -4.33
C GLU A 83 -14.62 3.97 -4.58
N GLY A 84 -15.31 3.78 -5.71
CA GLY A 84 -15.81 2.49 -6.15
C GLY A 84 -14.71 1.44 -6.30
N ILE A 85 -13.55 1.83 -6.82
CA ILE A 85 -12.38 0.94 -6.90
C ILE A 85 -11.96 0.47 -5.50
N LEU A 86 -11.69 1.41 -4.58
CA LEU A 86 -11.24 1.08 -3.21
C LEU A 86 -12.25 0.18 -2.49
N LYS A 87 -13.54 0.49 -2.62
CA LYS A 87 -14.62 -0.29 -2.00
C LYS A 87 -14.70 -1.72 -2.53
N ASN A 88 -14.24 -1.99 -3.74
CA ASN A 88 -14.27 -3.34 -4.33
C ASN A 88 -12.95 -4.10 -4.18
N LEU A 89 -11.92 -3.49 -3.60
CA LEU A 89 -10.67 -4.18 -3.29
C LEU A 89 -10.80 -5.06 -2.05
N ASN A 90 -10.02 -6.13 -2.03
CA ASN A 90 -9.75 -6.88 -0.81
C ASN A 90 -8.56 -6.24 -0.12
N ILE A 91 -8.74 -5.88 1.14
CA ILE A 91 -7.78 -5.12 1.93
C ILE A 91 -7.56 -5.85 3.25
N GLU A 92 -6.34 -5.78 3.75
CA GLU A 92 -5.99 -6.13 5.13
C GLU A 92 -5.31 -4.92 5.75
N MET A 93 -5.73 -4.57 6.96
CA MET A 93 -5.16 -3.47 7.74
C MET A 93 -4.49 -4.02 8.98
N VAL A 94 -3.26 -3.59 9.23
CA VAL A 94 -2.46 -4.08 10.35
C VAL A 94 -2.26 -2.98 11.38
N TYR A 95 -2.70 -3.24 12.60
CA TYR A 95 -2.62 -2.33 13.74
C TYR A 95 -1.73 -2.93 14.85
N PRO A 96 -0.46 -2.52 14.96
CA PRO A 96 0.45 -3.02 16.00
C PRO A 96 -0.03 -2.62 17.39
N LYS A 97 0.08 -3.55 18.34
CA LYS A 97 -0.21 -3.29 19.75
C LYS A 97 1.03 -2.73 20.43
N GLU A 98 0.86 -1.72 21.28
CA GLU A 98 1.93 -1.24 22.14
C GLU A 98 2.11 -2.18 23.36
N GLY A 99 3.31 -2.73 23.57
CA GLY A 99 3.60 -3.62 24.70
C GLY A 99 4.75 -4.62 24.44
N TYR A 100 5.00 -5.51 25.43
CA TYR A 100 6.07 -6.53 25.39
C TYR A 100 5.77 -7.72 24.46
N GLU A 101 4.55 -7.81 23.90
CA GLU A 101 4.17 -8.87 22.97
C GLU A 101 4.05 -8.25 21.57
N SER A 102 4.96 -8.66 20.68
CA SER A 102 5.01 -8.29 19.27
C SER A 102 3.80 -8.85 18.53
N SER A 103 2.60 -8.33 18.79
CA SER A 103 1.35 -8.73 18.14
C SER A 103 0.64 -7.54 17.53
N ALA A 104 -0.19 -7.81 16.53
CA ALA A 104 -1.02 -6.83 15.85
C ALA A 104 -2.46 -7.33 15.77
N LEU A 105 -3.38 -6.39 15.58
CA LEU A 105 -4.74 -6.68 15.14
C LEU A 105 -4.77 -6.56 13.61
N TYR A 106 -5.19 -7.63 12.95
CA TYR A 106 -5.38 -7.72 11.51
C TYR A 106 -6.86 -7.57 11.22
N VAL A 107 -7.21 -6.59 10.38
CA VAL A 107 -8.60 -6.29 10.04
C VAL A 107 -8.80 -6.48 8.55
N ASP A 108 -9.68 -7.41 8.24
CA ASP A 108 -9.82 -7.96 6.92
C ASP A 108 -11.07 -7.38 6.26
N ILE A 109 -10.90 -6.58 5.21
CA ILE A 109 -11.99 -5.91 4.48
C ILE A 109 -12.18 -6.50 3.09
N SER A 110 -13.42 -6.80 2.73
CA SER A 110 -13.83 -7.20 1.39
C SER A 110 -15.12 -6.51 1.01
N LYS A 111 -15.20 -5.92 -0.19
CA LYS A 111 -16.39 -5.19 -0.66
C LYS A 111 -16.86 -4.12 0.34
N ASP A 112 -15.90 -3.35 0.88
CA ASP A 112 -16.13 -2.29 1.88
C ASP A 112 -16.82 -2.78 3.16
N LYS A 113 -16.54 -4.03 3.54
CA LYS A 113 -17.04 -4.64 4.77
C LYS A 113 -15.94 -5.40 5.48
N VAL A 114 -15.82 -5.22 6.78
CA VAL A 114 -15.00 -6.10 7.62
C VAL A 114 -15.61 -7.49 7.60
N VAL A 115 -14.84 -8.44 7.12
CA VAL A 115 -15.21 -9.85 6.97
C VAL A 115 -14.45 -10.76 7.92
N ASP A 116 -13.32 -10.29 8.48
CA ASP A 116 -12.57 -11.01 9.49
C ASP A 116 -11.75 -10.04 10.36
N VAL A 117 -11.44 -10.48 11.59
CA VAL A 117 -10.58 -9.76 12.53
C VAL A 117 -9.83 -10.78 13.37
N GLU A 118 -8.50 -10.72 13.33
CA GLU A 118 -7.65 -11.63 14.08
C GLU A 118 -6.54 -10.89 14.82
N SER A 119 -5.99 -11.54 15.84
CA SER A 119 -4.81 -11.07 16.56
C SER A 119 -3.71 -12.10 16.41
N ASP A 120 -2.57 -11.69 15.85
CA ASP A 120 -1.43 -12.56 15.61
C ASP A 120 -0.10 -11.80 15.78
N GLU A 121 1.02 -12.49 15.62
CA GLU A 121 2.38 -11.94 15.69
C GLU A 121 2.59 -10.80 14.67
N PHE A 122 3.07 -9.67 15.16
CA PHE A 122 3.44 -8.53 14.34
C PHE A 122 4.83 -8.73 13.74
N VAL A 123 4.87 -9.04 12.45
CA VAL A 123 6.10 -9.27 11.69
C VAL A 123 6.56 -8.05 10.88
N GLY A 124 5.74 -6.99 10.79
CA GLY A 124 6.10 -5.73 10.12
C GLY A 124 6.04 -5.73 8.59
N PHE A 125 5.69 -6.85 7.96
CA PHE A 125 5.49 -7.01 6.52
C PHE A 125 4.34 -7.98 6.24
N SER A 126 3.78 -7.99 5.03
CA SER A 126 2.72 -8.95 4.66
C SER A 126 3.26 -10.38 4.55
N SER A 127 2.46 -11.36 4.98
CA SER A 127 2.69 -12.79 4.74
C SER A 127 2.80 -13.13 3.24
N GLY A 128 2.40 -12.21 2.36
CA GLY A 128 2.52 -12.35 0.92
C GLY A 128 1.58 -13.43 0.37
N PHE A 129 2.05 -14.18 -0.64
CA PHE A 129 1.23 -15.18 -1.32
C PHE A 129 1.19 -16.55 -0.62
N GLU A 130 2.00 -16.75 0.41
CA GLU A 130 2.11 -18.04 1.12
C GLU A 130 0.92 -18.26 2.05
N ASP A 131 0.40 -17.17 2.63
CA ASP A 131 -0.72 -17.22 3.56
C ASP A 131 -1.75 -16.14 3.22
N LEU A 132 -2.45 -16.34 2.10
CA LEU A 132 -3.50 -15.41 1.66
C LEU A 132 -4.79 -15.66 2.44
N PRO A 133 -5.47 -14.60 2.94
CA PRO A 133 -6.78 -14.75 3.52
C PRO A 133 -7.75 -15.31 2.48
N GLN A 134 -8.77 -16.05 2.92
CA GLN A 134 -9.66 -16.82 2.03
C GLN A 134 -10.28 -15.95 0.91
N LYS A 135 -10.67 -14.73 1.25
CA LYS A 135 -11.20 -13.70 0.33
C LYS A 135 -10.23 -13.29 -0.79
N ALA A 136 -8.93 -13.41 -0.55
CA ALA A 136 -7.85 -12.92 -1.40
C ALA A 136 -7.16 -14.00 -2.22
N ARG A 137 -7.55 -15.28 -2.11
CA ARG A 137 -6.90 -16.42 -2.80
C ARG A 137 -6.75 -16.28 -4.32
N SER A 138 -7.58 -15.46 -4.97
CA SER A 138 -7.50 -15.20 -6.41
C SER A 138 -6.52 -14.07 -6.78
N ALA A 139 -5.91 -13.40 -5.80
CA ALA A 139 -4.95 -12.34 -6.05
C ALA A 139 -3.72 -12.88 -6.80
N ASN A 140 -3.20 -12.07 -7.70
CA ASN A 140 -1.96 -12.32 -8.42
C ASN A 140 -0.97 -11.15 -8.32
N VAL A 141 -1.39 -10.05 -7.69
CA VAL A 141 -0.57 -8.91 -7.27
C VAL A 141 -0.94 -8.55 -5.84
N ILE A 142 0.09 -8.27 -5.02
CA ILE A 142 -0.05 -7.68 -3.69
C ILE A 142 0.58 -6.29 -3.73
N VAL A 143 -0.03 -5.35 -3.02
CA VAL A 143 0.53 -4.02 -2.78
C VAL A 143 0.50 -3.76 -1.28
N ASP A 144 1.66 -3.68 -0.66
CA ASP A 144 1.80 -3.31 0.75
C ASP A 144 2.06 -1.81 0.82
N PHE A 145 1.22 -1.08 1.55
CA PHE A 145 1.37 0.35 1.77
C PHE A 145 1.64 0.62 3.26
N TYR A 146 2.75 1.29 3.58
CA TYR A 146 3.17 1.56 4.95
C TYR A 146 2.80 2.99 5.33
N ASN A 147 1.72 3.18 6.10
CA ASN A 147 1.16 4.51 6.36
C ASN A 147 2.01 5.37 7.31
N ASP A 148 2.85 4.74 8.13
CA ASP A 148 3.76 5.45 9.05
C ASP A 148 5.06 5.90 8.37
N GLN A 149 5.29 5.53 7.11
CA GLN A 149 6.50 5.94 6.39
C GLN A 149 6.45 7.41 6.02
N SER A 150 7.50 8.13 6.40
CA SER A 150 7.62 9.56 6.14
C SER A 150 7.78 9.85 4.65
N PHE A 151 7.26 10.98 4.20
CA PHE A 151 7.49 11.44 2.84
C PHE A 151 8.90 12.01 2.72
N ILE A 152 9.54 11.75 1.58
CA ILE A 152 10.90 12.17 1.31
C ILE A 152 10.87 13.61 0.79
N ASP A 153 11.73 14.48 1.32
CA ASP A 153 11.88 15.83 0.80
C ASP A 153 12.37 15.75 -0.65
N SER A 154 11.56 16.23 -1.59
CA SER A 154 11.85 16.10 -3.02
C SER A 154 13.15 16.77 -3.44
N SER A 155 13.64 17.76 -2.68
CA SER A 155 14.93 18.41 -2.93
C SER A 155 16.13 17.51 -2.66
N LYS A 156 15.95 16.42 -1.91
CA LYS A 156 17.00 15.43 -1.60
C LYS A 156 17.15 14.35 -2.67
N VAL A 157 16.23 14.28 -3.63
CA VAL A 157 16.23 13.26 -4.67
C VAL A 157 16.41 13.91 -6.04
N ASP A 158 17.58 13.74 -6.63
CA ASP A 158 17.81 14.08 -8.03
C ASP A 158 17.43 12.90 -8.93
N LEU A 159 16.25 13.00 -9.56
CA LEU A 159 15.71 12.00 -10.48
C LEU A 159 16.64 11.67 -11.65
N LYS A 160 17.42 12.64 -12.15
CA LYS A 160 18.36 12.37 -13.24
C LYS A 160 19.52 11.54 -12.76
N SER A 161 20.01 11.83 -11.56
CA SER A 161 21.14 11.11 -10.95
C SER A 161 20.76 9.68 -10.56
N ILE A 162 19.58 9.45 -9.96
CA ILE A 162 19.18 8.09 -9.56
C ILE A 162 18.97 7.15 -10.75
N LYS A 163 18.67 7.65 -11.95
CA LYS A 163 18.60 6.82 -13.17
C LYS A 163 19.93 6.14 -13.54
N SER A 164 21.06 6.63 -13.02
CA SER A 164 22.35 5.96 -13.19
C SER A 164 22.47 4.62 -12.45
N TYR A 165 21.50 4.28 -11.58
CA TYR A 165 21.43 3.01 -10.88
C TYR A 165 20.67 1.93 -11.66
N ILE A 166 20.11 2.23 -12.83
CA ILE A 166 19.52 1.20 -13.72
C ILE A 166 20.60 0.16 -14.05
N GLY A 167 20.27 -1.12 -13.84
CA GLY A 167 21.16 -2.27 -13.98
C GLY A 167 21.98 -2.61 -12.73
N LYS A 168 21.98 -1.75 -11.70
CA LYS A 168 22.66 -1.98 -10.41
C LYS A 168 21.75 -2.66 -9.40
N ASN A 169 22.31 -3.07 -8.27
CA ASN A 169 21.52 -3.63 -7.16
C ASN A 169 20.74 -2.51 -6.43
N ILE A 170 19.52 -2.80 -6.00
CA ILE A 170 18.67 -1.87 -5.23
C ILE A 170 19.33 -1.38 -3.93
N GLU A 171 20.10 -2.25 -3.27
CA GLU A 171 20.84 -1.92 -2.05
C GLU A 171 21.84 -0.78 -2.26
N GLU A 172 22.39 -0.66 -3.47
CA GLU A 172 23.28 0.46 -3.82
C GLU A 172 22.50 1.78 -3.90
N LEU A 173 21.33 1.77 -4.53
CA LEU A 173 20.47 2.95 -4.59
C LEU A 173 20.05 3.39 -3.18
N VAL A 174 19.64 2.43 -2.34
CA VAL A 174 19.16 2.71 -0.98
C VAL A 174 20.28 3.27 -0.10
N ARG A 175 21.48 2.68 -0.17
CA ARG A 175 22.64 3.13 0.60
C ARG A 175 23.15 4.50 0.17
N ASP A 176 23.16 4.77 -1.13
CA ASP A 176 23.85 5.93 -1.69
C ASP A 176 22.90 7.14 -1.91
N THR A 177 21.61 6.99 -1.60
CA THR A 177 20.60 8.05 -1.74
C THR A 177 19.79 8.27 -0.46
N SER A 178 18.85 9.21 -0.50
CA SER A 178 17.86 9.39 0.59
C SER A 178 16.62 8.49 0.45
N LEU A 179 16.63 7.54 -0.50
CA LEU A 179 15.57 6.55 -0.65
C LEU A 179 15.86 5.40 0.32
N ASP A 180 15.18 5.35 1.46
CA ASP A 180 15.35 4.29 2.46
C ASP A 180 14.29 3.19 2.27
N MET A 181 13.21 3.24 3.05
CA MET A 181 12.11 2.31 2.99
C MET A 181 11.02 2.88 2.06
N PRO A 182 10.55 2.10 1.08
CA PRO A 182 9.47 2.55 0.22
C PRO A 182 8.18 2.74 1.02
N ASN A 183 7.38 3.73 0.63
CA ASN A 183 6.02 3.93 1.17
C ASN A 183 5.07 2.82 0.72
N ALA A 184 5.33 2.22 -0.44
CA ALA A 184 4.61 1.02 -0.87
C ALA A 184 5.46 0.07 -1.70
N VAL A 185 5.14 -1.22 -1.64
CA VAL A 185 5.80 -2.26 -2.43
C VAL A 185 4.75 -3.08 -3.15
N ALA A 186 4.86 -3.18 -4.48
CA ALA A 186 3.99 -4.04 -5.28
C ALA A 186 4.78 -5.23 -5.85
N TYR A 187 4.23 -6.43 -5.73
CA TYR A 187 4.87 -7.65 -6.22
C TYR A 187 3.84 -8.69 -6.66
N SER A 188 4.26 -9.55 -7.59
CA SER A 188 3.45 -10.68 -8.05
C SER A 188 3.84 -11.97 -7.32
N LYS A 189 3.10 -13.06 -7.58
CA LYS A 189 3.26 -14.35 -6.87
C LYS A 189 4.69 -14.91 -6.87
N ASN A 190 5.45 -14.73 -7.95
CA ASN A 190 6.82 -15.22 -8.04
C ASN A 190 7.84 -14.33 -7.29
N LYS A 191 7.42 -13.15 -6.81
CA LYS A 191 8.28 -12.09 -6.24
C LYS A 191 9.52 -11.76 -7.08
N GLU A 192 9.53 -12.13 -8.37
CA GLU A 192 10.69 -11.90 -9.23
C GLU A 192 10.78 -10.42 -9.58
N LYS A 193 9.64 -9.83 -9.97
CA LYS A 193 9.50 -8.39 -10.18
C LYS A 193 8.85 -7.72 -8.98
N ILE A 194 9.51 -6.70 -8.45
CA ILE A 194 9.05 -5.86 -7.35
C ILE A 194 9.06 -4.41 -7.83
N ILE A 195 8.04 -3.64 -7.45
CA ILE A 195 8.06 -2.18 -7.62
C ILE A 195 8.02 -1.53 -6.25
N ASN A 196 9.06 -0.74 -5.98
CA ASN A 196 9.20 0.08 -4.79
C ASN A 196 8.71 1.49 -5.10
N TYR A 197 7.74 1.99 -4.34
CA TYR A 197 7.17 3.33 -4.49
C TYR A 197 7.62 4.25 -3.36
N TYR A 198 8.21 5.38 -3.72
CA TYR A 198 8.65 6.42 -2.80
C TYR A 198 7.82 7.67 -3.02
N ILE A 199 7.21 8.20 -1.96
CA ILE A 199 6.42 9.42 -1.99
C ILE A 199 7.32 10.59 -1.63
N LEU A 200 7.46 11.52 -2.57
CA LEU A 200 8.29 12.72 -2.43
C LEU A 200 7.39 13.93 -2.26
N GLN A 201 7.67 14.78 -1.28
CA GLN A 201 6.93 16.01 -1.02
C GLN A 201 7.83 17.24 -1.14
N SER A 202 7.36 18.25 -1.89
CA SER A 202 8.00 19.55 -1.96
C SER A 202 7.51 20.45 -0.81
N LYS A 203 8.44 20.91 0.03
CA LYS A 203 8.14 21.82 1.15
C LYS A 203 7.58 23.17 0.74
N ASN A 204 7.89 23.64 -0.47
CA ASN A 204 7.55 24.99 -0.90
C ASN A 204 6.12 25.09 -1.44
N ASN A 205 5.61 24.02 -2.06
CA ASN A 205 4.33 24.05 -2.79
C ASN A 205 3.36 22.92 -2.38
N ASN A 206 3.70 22.12 -1.35
CA ASN A 206 2.98 20.89 -0.96
C ASN A 206 2.72 19.91 -2.11
N THR A 207 3.49 20.00 -3.20
CA THR A 207 3.34 19.09 -4.34
C THR A 207 3.91 17.73 -3.96
N VAL A 208 3.11 16.68 -4.20
CA VAL A 208 3.50 15.29 -3.97
C VAL A 208 3.75 14.64 -5.32
N PHE A 209 4.89 13.95 -5.46
CA PHE A 209 5.22 13.10 -6.61
C PHE A 209 5.57 11.71 -6.09
N VAL A 210 5.34 10.69 -6.91
CA VAL A 210 5.78 9.34 -6.58
C VAL A 210 6.95 8.96 -7.49
N VAL A 211 7.94 8.26 -6.95
CA VAL A 211 9.01 7.62 -7.71
C VAL A 211 8.81 6.13 -7.63
N SER A 212 8.70 5.46 -8.77
CA SER A 212 8.70 4.01 -8.88
C SER A 212 10.12 3.54 -9.21
N VAL A 213 10.57 2.51 -8.51
CA VAL A 213 11.79 1.77 -8.81
C VAL A 213 11.38 0.33 -9.05
N THR A 214 11.42 -0.10 -10.31
CA THR A 214 11.12 -1.48 -10.68
C THR A 214 12.39 -2.30 -10.63
N GLU A 215 12.37 -3.44 -9.95
CA GLU A 215 13.48 -4.36 -9.86
C GLU A 215 13.09 -5.79 -10.25
N ASP A 216 14.08 -6.55 -10.72
CA ASP A 216 14.00 -7.99 -10.94
C ASP A 216 15.16 -8.67 -10.20
N LYS A 217 14.83 -9.51 -9.21
CA LYS A 217 15.80 -10.23 -8.37
C LYS A 217 16.88 -9.30 -7.78
N GLY A 218 16.44 -8.14 -7.26
CA GLY A 218 17.29 -7.13 -6.64
C GLY A 218 18.01 -6.19 -7.61
N LYS A 219 17.88 -6.37 -8.93
CA LYS A 219 18.47 -5.49 -9.93
C LYS A 219 17.45 -4.49 -10.46
N ILE A 220 17.82 -3.22 -10.48
CA ILE A 220 16.97 -2.14 -10.97
C ILE A 220 16.79 -2.26 -12.48
N LEU A 221 15.55 -2.37 -12.93
CA LEU A 221 15.17 -2.39 -14.33
C LEU A 221 14.77 -1.00 -14.84
N ASP A 222 14.01 -0.25 -14.04
CA ASP A 222 13.50 1.06 -14.43
C ASP A 222 13.31 1.97 -13.21
N ILE A 223 13.44 3.28 -13.43
CA ILE A 223 13.17 4.32 -12.46
C ILE A 223 12.37 5.44 -13.13
N THR A 224 11.16 5.66 -12.63
CA THR A 224 10.23 6.62 -13.21
C THR A 224 9.64 7.52 -12.15
N GLN A 225 9.52 8.80 -12.50
CA GLN A 225 8.63 9.69 -11.78
C GLN A 225 7.20 9.39 -12.23
N VAL A 226 6.41 8.92 -11.29
CA VAL A 226 4.99 8.76 -11.40
C VAL A 226 4.35 10.15 -11.40
N SER A 227 3.84 10.52 -12.57
CA SER A 227 2.77 11.49 -12.74
C SER A 227 1.51 10.70 -13.14
N ASP A 228 0.33 11.30 -13.06
CA ASP A 228 -0.94 10.66 -13.45
C ASP A 228 -0.89 9.93 -14.83
N ALA A 229 0.02 10.33 -15.72
CA ALA A 229 0.18 9.77 -17.06
C ALA A 229 1.24 8.63 -17.20
N SER A 230 2.24 8.52 -16.32
CA SER A 230 3.37 7.58 -16.50
C SER A 230 3.15 6.19 -15.86
N LEU A 231 2.33 6.10 -14.80
CA LEU A 231 2.02 4.83 -14.11
C LEU A 231 1.38 3.79 -15.05
N ILE A 232 0.63 4.26 -16.06
CA ILE A 232 -0.07 3.49 -17.10
C ILE A 232 0.87 2.58 -17.89
N LYS A 233 2.12 3.00 -18.07
CA LYS A 233 3.07 2.33 -18.95
C LYS A 233 3.85 1.23 -18.23
N GLU A 234 4.13 1.39 -16.94
CA GLU A 234 4.94 0.43 -16.16
C GLU A 234 4.16 -0.84 -15.81
N LEU A 235 2.86 -0.74 -15.55
CA LEU A 235 2.04 -1.90 -15.22
C LEU A 235 1.59 -2.72 -16.45
N ILE A 236 1.66 -2.13 -17.65
CA ILE A 236 1.60 -2.95 -18.89
C ILE A 236 2.75 -3.95 -18.89
N ASN A 237 3.92 -3.56 -18.38
CA ASN A 237 5.14 -4.37 -18.45
C ASN A 237 5.25 -5.39 -17.30
N MET A 238 4.48 -5.24 -16.23
CA MET A 238 4.38 -6.24 -15.14
C MET A 238 3.35 -7.34 -15.41
N SER A 239 2.31 -7.05 -16.21
CA SER A 239 1.20 -7.97 -16.48
C SER A 239 1.38 -8.81 -17.75
N ASN A 240 2.54 -8.67 -18.42
CA ASN A 240 3.04 -9.49 -19.52
C ASN A 240 4.28 -10.25 -19.07
#